data_AF-A0A833DBH7-F1
#
_entry.id   AF-A0A833DBH7-F1
#
_cell.length_a   1.000
_cell.length_b   1.000
_cell.length_c   1.000
_cell.angle_alpha   90.00
_cell.angle_beta   90.00
_cell.angle_gamma   90.00
#
_symmetry.space_group_name_H-M   'P 1'
#
loop_
_entity.id
_entity.type
_entity.pdbx_description
1 polymer ?
#
loop_
_entity_poly.entity_id
_entity_poly.type
_entity_poly.pdbx_seq_one_letter_code
_entity_poly.pdbx_strand_id
1 'polypeptide(L)'
;MKRNTLLVGIVALALGILAYQSAINQIADIVKIIEDSRAGHGPRYSNERLQVLSDDAEVTLMFARGFLGFSVFMVVYALYDDIMRTIKRIR
;
A
#
# COMPACT_ATOMS: atom_id res chain seq x y z
N MET A 1 8.73 -20.73 -16.14
CA MET A 1 7.63 -20.12 -15.35
C MET A 1 8.12 -19.35 -14.13
N LYS A 2 8.89 -19.94 -13.20
CA LYS A 2 9.29 -19.25 -11.94
C LYS A 2 10.01 -17.92 -12.09
N ARG A 3 10.90 -17.76 -13.07
CA ARG A 3 11.58 -16.48 -13.36
C ARG A 3 10.61 -15.36 -13.76
N ASN A 4 9.55 -15.68 -14.52
CA ASN A 4 8.53 -14.71 -14.88
C ASN A 4 7.64 -14.39 -13.66
N THR A 5 7.30 -15.39 -12.84
CA THR A 5 6.56 -15.20 -11.59
C THR A 5 7.33 -14.33 -10.59
N LEU A 6 8.65 -14.50 -10.51
CA LEU A 6 9.54 -13.69 -9.68
C LEU A 6 9.59 -12.23 -10.16
N LEU A 7 9.77 -12.01 -11.47
CA LEU A 7 9.75 -10.67 -12.06
C LEU A 7 8.41 -9.97 -11.83
N VAL A 8 7.30 -10.67 -12.04
CA VAL A 8 5.95 -10.15 -11.76
C VAL A 8 5.78 -9.85 -10.27
N GLY A 9 6.27 -10.72 -9.39
CA GLY A 9 6.24 -10.51 -7.94
C GLY A 9 7.04 -9.27 -7.51
N ILE A 10 8.25 -9.08 -8.03
CA ILE A 10 9.09 -7.91 -7.72
C ILE A 10 8.43 -6.62 -8.22
N VAL A 11 7.90 -6.61 -9.45
CA VAL A 11 7.20 -5.44 -10.00
C VAL A 11 5.94 -5.14 -9.20
N ALA A 12 5.14 -6.16 -8.86
CA ALA A 12 3.96 -5.99 -8.01
C ALA A 12 4.33 -5.46 -6.62
N LEU A 13 5.45 -5.91 -6.05
CA LEU A 13 5.93 -5.44 -4.75
C LEU A 13 6.36 -3.97 -4.80
N ALA A 14 7.09 -3.56 -5.84
CA ALA A 14 7.46 -2.17 -6.06
C ALA A 14 6.21 -1.28 -6.22
N LEU A 15 5.24 -1.71 -7.03
CA LEU A 15 3.97 -0.99 -7.20
C LEU A 15 3.17 -0.93 -5.89
N GLY A 16 3.18 -1.99 -5.08
CA GLY A 16 2.50 -2.02 -3.78
C GLY A 16 3.12 -1.04 -2.79
N ILE A 17 4.46 -0.96 -2.75
CA ILE A 17 5.16 0.03 -1.91
C ILE A 17 4.78 1.44 -2.34
N LEU A 18 4.78 1.74 -3.64
CA LEU A 18 4.42 3.05 -4.18
C LEU A 18 2.95 3.40 -3.86
N ALA A 19 2.03 2.46 -4.05
CA ALA A 19 0.62 2.65 -3.73
C ALA A 19 0.41 2.94 -2.24
N TYR A 20 1.12 2.23 -1.37
CA TYR A 20 1.06 2.45 0.07
C TYR A 20 1.61 3.82 0.48
N GLN A 21 2.77 4.22 -0.07
CA GLN A 21 3.30 5.57 0.16
C GLN A 21 2.35 6.66 -0.34
N SER A 22 1.74 6.47 -1.51
CA SER A 22 0.73 7.39 -2.04
C SER A 22 -0.48 7.50 -1.12
N ALA A 23 -0.98 6.39 -0.57
CA ALA A 23 -2.12 6.39 0.36
C ALA A 23 -1.77 7.10 1.68
N ILE A 24 -0.58 6.88 2.23
CA ILE A 24 -0.09 7.59 3.43
C ILE A 24 -0.07 9.11 3.17
N ASN A 25 0.44 9.53 2.01
CA ASN A 25 0.50 10.95 1.65
C ASN A 25 -0.89 11.57 1.51
N GLN A 26 -1.84 10.86 0.87
CA GLN A 26 -3.23 11.33 0.75
C GLN A 26 -3.91 11.49 2.12
N ILE A 27 -3.69 10.55 3.05
CA ILE A 27 -4.20 10.66 4.42
C ILE A 27 -3.60 11.89 5.11
N ALA A 28 -2.31 12.14 4.96
CA ALA A 28 -1.66 13.33 5.53
C ALA A 28 -2.25 14.63 4.99
N ASP A 29 -2.51 14.70 3.68
CA ASP A 29 -3.14 15.86 3.04
C ASP A 29 -4.58 16.07 3.55
N ILE A 30 -5.36 15.01 3.73
CA ILE A 30 -6.72 15.09 4.28
C ILE A 30 -6.71 15.57 5.73
N VAL A 31 -5.81 15.03 6.56
CA VAL A 31 -5.65 15.47 7.95
C VAL A 31 -5.31 16.96 8.00
N LYS A 32 -4.41 17.42 7.13
CA LYS A 32 -4.05 18.83 7.02
C LYS A 32 -5.25 19.70 6.61
N ILE A 33 -6.06 19.26 5.65
CA ILE A 33 -7.29 19.99 5.25
C ILE A 33 -8.28 20.07 6.42
N ILE A 34 -8.43 19.01 7.21
CA ILE A 34 -9.29 18.99 8.41
C ILE A 34 -8.77 19.98 9.46
N GLU A 35 -7.46 19.99 9.72
CA GLU A 35 -6.82 20.91 10.67
C GLU A 35 -6.96 22.36 10.23
N ASP A 36 -6.64 22.68 8.98
CA ASP A 36 -6.79 24.02 8.39
C ASP A 36 -8.26 24.48 8.48
N SER A 37 -9.21 23.61 8.10
CA SER A 37 -10.65 23.90 8.19
C SER A 37 -11.13 24.16 9.62
N ARG A 38 -10.61 23.44 10.61
CA ARG A 38 -10.91 23.64 12.05
C ARG A 38 -10.28 24.91 12.62
N ALA A 39 -9.07 25.25 12.16
CA ALA A 39 -8.37 26.47 12.53
C ALA A 39 -8.96 27.73 11.85
N GLY A 40 -9.91 27.56 10.93
CA GLY A 40 -10.53 28.65 10.19
C GLY A 40 -9.68 29.20 9.04
N HIS A 41 -8.64 28.48 8.65
CA HIS A 41 -7.78 28.80 7.51
C HIS A 41 -8.20 27.94 6.29
N GLY A 42 -8.42 28.57 5.13
CA GLY A 42 -8.76 27.85 3.90
C GLY A 42 -10.27 27.58 3.66
N PRO A 43 -10.63 26.76 2.65
CA PRO A 43 -12.01 26.52 2.26
C PRO A 43 -12.78 25.79 3.37
N ARG A 44 -13.92 26.34 3.81
CA ARG A 44 -14.83 25.65 4.73
C ARG A 44 -15.49 24.46 4.02
N TYR A 45 -14.92 23.28 4.20
CA TYR A 45 -15.56 22.03 3.79
C TYR A 45 -16.69 21.67 4.76
N SER A 46 -17.82 21.19 4.24
CA SER A 46 -18.84 20.57 5.09
C SER A 46 -18.29 19.29 5.70
N ASN A 47 -18.74 18.93 6.90
CA ASN A 47 -18.34 17.68 7.55
C ASN A 47 -18.58 16.44 6.66
N GLU A 48 -19.62 16.47 5.83
CA GLU A 48 -19.94 15.43 4.85
C GLU A 48 -18.85 15.29 3.78
N ARG A 49 -18.31 16.40 3.27
CA ARG A 49 -17.21 16.36 2.27
C ARG A 49 -15.90 15.86 2.87
N LEU A 50 -15.63 16.20 4.13
CA LEU A 50 -14.46 15.69 4.85
C LEU A 50 -14.58 14.19 5.13
N GLN A 51 -15.78 13.69 5.45
CA GLN A 51 -16.04 12.26 5.61
C GLN A 51 -15.81 11.50 4.31
N VAL A 52 -16.35 11.97 3.18
CA VAL A 52 -16.15 11.31 1.88
C VAL A 52 -14.67 11.22 1.50
N LEU A 53 -13.90 12.29 1.71
CA LEU A 53 -12.45 12.28 1.47
C LEU A 53 -11.72 11.27 2.37
N SER A 54 -12.11 11.20 3.64
CA SER A 54 -11.56 10.22 4.59
C SER A 54 -11.89 8.78 4.19
N ASP A 55 -13.13 8.52 3.80
CA ASP A 55 -13.59 7.18 3.40
C ASP A 55 -12.87 6.71 2.12
N ASP A 56 -12.72 7.58 1.11
CA ASP A 56 -11.98 7.27 -0.12
C ASP A 56 -10.50 6.95 0.17
N ALA A 57 -9.87 7.69 1.09
CA ALA A 57 -8.51 7.44 1.50
C ALA A 57 -8.37 6.13 2.29
N GLU A 58 -9.33 5.81 3.16
CA GLU A 58 -9.36 4.55 3.90
C GLU A 58 -9.51 3.34 2.97
N VAL A 59 -10.42 3.41 2.00
CA VAL A 59 -10.60 2.35 0.99
C VAL A 59 -9.33 2.17 0.17
N THR A 60 -8.70 3.27 -0.26
CA THR A 60 -7.43 3.24 -1.00
C THR A 60 -6.31 2.61 -0.17
N LEU A 61 -6.25 2.92 1.13
CA LEU A 61 -5.29 2.34 2.06
C LEU A 61 -5.52 0.84 2.29
N MET A 62 -6.77 0.41 2.44
CA MET A 62 -7.12 -1.01 2.58
C MET A 62 -6.72 -1.80 1.33
N PHE A 63 -6.99 -1.26 0.14
CA PHE A 63 -6.57 -1.87 -1.12
C PHE A 63 -5.04 -1.95 -1.22
N ALA A 64 -4.33 -0.86 -0.94
CA ALA A 64 -2.88 -0.82 -0.97
C ALA A 64 -2.24 -1.84 0.00
N ARG A 65 -2.80 -1.97 1.21
CA ARG A 65 -2.37 -2.98 2.20
C ARG A 65 -2.61 -4.41 1.71
N GLY A 66 -3.79 -4.70 1.18
CA GLY A 66 -4.13 -6.01 0.62
C GLY A 66 -3.23 -6.39 -0.56
N PHE A 67 -3.00 -5.45 -1.47
CA PHE A 67 -2.12 -5.63 -2.63
C PHE A 67 -0.66 -5.84 -2.22
N LEU A 68 -0.15 -5.07 -1.24
CA LEU A 68 1.18 -5.30 -0.66
C LEU A 68 1.32 -6.70 -0.09
N GLY A 69 0.36 -7.14 0.74
CA GLY A 69 0.37 -8.49 1.32
C GLY A 69 0.41 -9.58 0.26
N PHE A 70 -0.41 -9.44 -0.79
CA PHE A 70 -0.40 -10.35 -1.94
C PHE A 70 0.93 -10.36 -2.68
N SER A 71 1.54 -9.19 -2.91
CA SER A 71 2.82 -9.08 -3.61
C SER A 71 3.96 -9.75 -2.86
N VAL A 72 4.03 -9.59 -1.53
CA VAL A 72 5.01 -10.27 -0.67
C VAL A 72 4.83 -11.78 -0.72
N PHE A 73 3.58 -12.24 -0.61
CA PHE A 73 3.26 -13.67 -0.70
C PHE A 73 3.72 -14.27 -2.02
N MET A 74 3.48 -13.58 -3.14
CA MET A 74 3.88 -14.03 -4.47
C MET A 74 5.41 -14.12 -4.63
N VAL A 75 6.17 -13.16 -4.09
CA VAL A 75 7.64 -13.19 -4.10
C VAL A 75 8.17 -14.36 -3.27
N VAL A 76 7.64 -14.56 -2.06
CA VAL A 76 8.02 -15.68 -1.18
C VAL A 76 7.70 -17.02 -1.85
N TYR A 77 6.51 -17.16 -2.44
CA TYR A 77 6.11 -18.36 -3.17
C TYR A 77 7.05 -18.66 -4.35
N ALA A 78 7.43 -17.63 -5.12
CA ALA A 78 8.34 -17.79 -6.24
C ALA A 78 9.75 -18.24 -5.81
N LEU A 79 10.21 -17.81 -4.63
CA LEU A 79 11.51 -18.14 -4.07
C LEU A 79 11.52 -19.38 -3.16
N TYR A 80 10.36 -19.93 -2.82
CA TYR A 80 10.21 -20.98 -1.81
C TYR A 80 11.14 -22.18 -2.04
N ASP A 81 11.19 -22.71 -3.28
CA ASP A 81 12.02 -23.87 -3.60
C ASP A 81 13.53 -23.58 -3.53
N ASP A 82 13.95 -22.35 -3.85
CA ASP A 82 15.35 -21.94 -3.79
C ASP A 82 15.79 -21.71 -2.33
N ILE A 83 14.90 -21.14 -1.51
CA ILE A 83 15.10 -21.02 -0.05
C ILE A 83 15.22 -22.43 0.56
N MET A 84 14.29 -23.33 0.24
CA MET A 84 14.27 -24.68 0.79
C MET A 84 15.49 -25.52 0.37
N ARG A 85 15.95 -25.36 -0.88
CA ARG A 85 17.22 -25.96 -1.35
C ARG A 85 18.41 -25.42 -0.59
N THR A 86 18.47 -24.12 -0.35
CA THR A 86 19.58 -23.48 0.39
C THR A 86 19.61 -23.98 1.83
N ILE A 87 18.46 -24.04 2.51
CA ILE A 87 18.35 -24.58 3.88
C ILE A 87 18.81 -26.04 3.95
N LYS A 88 18.39 -26.88 3.00
CA LYS A 88 18.83 -28.29 2.92
C LYS A 88 20.32 -28.46 2.60
N ARG A 89 20.99 -27.45 2.06
CA ARG A 89 22.43 -27.48 1.76
C ARG A 89 23.29 -27.05 2.93
N ILE A 90 22.71 -26.28 3.86
CA ILE A 90 23.35 -25.79 5.08
C ILE A 90 23.22 -26.80 6.23
N ARG A 91 22.19 -27.66 6.17
CA ARG A 91 21.97 -28.78 7.10
C ARG A 91 22.64 -30.05 6.59
#